data_AF-A0A3M1J3A8-F1
#
_entry.id   AF-A0A3M1J3A8-F1
#
_cell.length_a   1.000
_cell.length_b   1.000
_cell.length_c   1.000
_cell.angle_alpha   90.00
_cell.angle_beta   90.00
_cell.angle_gamma   90.00
#
_symmetry.space_group_name_H-M   'P 1'
#
loop_
_entity.id
_entity.type
_entity.pdbx_description
1 polymer ?
#
loop_
_entity_poly.entity_id
_entity_poly.type
_entity_poly.pdbx_seq_one_letter_code
_entity_poly.pdbx_strand_id
1 'polypeptide(L)'
;MDDQSSRQIKSLVANPAGQATRAGSRSGRSFEQARRWAFLQDALSLIRYQPTDLLPFEEVREKLNLGSRTYLGRQEIPLDKIVGSVGRYEDFTRTFLPRNPGVRSRWENIDQLAERGGWPPIELYKVSDTYFVRDGNHRV
;
A
#
# COMPACT_ATOMS: atom_id res chain seq x y z
N MET A 1 -10.76 11.82 23.59
CA MET A 1 -10.96 10.35 23.53
C MET A 1 -9.93 9.84 22.54
N ASP A 2 -8.76 9.48 23.05
CA ASP A 2 -7.58 9.17 22.23
C ASP A 2 -7.73 7.80 21.58
N ASP A 3 -7.78 7.76 20.24
CA ASP A 3 -7.85 6.51 19.49
C ASP A 3 -6.49 5.80 19.49
N GLN A 4 -6.28 4.91 20.46
CA GLN A 4 -5.08 4.07 20.55
C GLN A 4 -4.93 3.09 19.38
N SER A 5 -5.96 2.87 18.55
CA SER A 5 -5.85 2.01 17.35
C SER A 5 -4.91 2.58 16.29
N SER A 6 -4.67 3.90 16.34
CA SER A 6 -3.89 4.63 15.34
C SER A 6 -2.37 4.43 15.44
N ARG A 7 -1.85 3.78 16.50
CA ARG A 7 -0.39 3.56 16.72
C ARG A 7 0.11 2.15 16.37
N GLN A 8 -0.75 1.31 15.79
CA GLN A 8 -0.41 -0.07 15.47
C GLN A 8 -0.10 -0.24 13.98
N ILE A 9 0.95 -1.01 13.71
CA ILE A 9 1.28 -1.53 12.39
C ILE A 9 0.74 -2.95 12.30
N LYS A 10 0.00 -3.26 11.25
CA LYS A 10 -0.53 -4.60 11.04
C LYS A 10 0.15 -5.25 9.83
N SER A 11 0.91 -6.32 10.01
CA SER A 11 1.50 -7.05 8.89
C SER A 11 0.51 -8.04 8.31
N LEU A 12 0.46 -8.16 6.98
CA LEU A 12 -0.40 -9.13 6.31
C LEU A 12 0.18 -9.56 4.96
N VAL A 13 -0.29 -10.70 4.47
CA VAL A 13 0.06 -11.24 3.15
C VAL A 13 -1.19 -11.14 2.28
N ALA A 14 -1.10 -10.59 1.07
CA ALA A 14 -2.28 -10.39 0.24
C ALA A 14 -2.09 -10.82 -1.21
N ASN A 15 -3.19 -11.26 -1.83
CA ASN A 15 -3.28 -11.30 -3.28
C ASN A 15 -3.88 -9.97 -3.73
N PRO A 16 -3.23 -9.23 -4.64
CA PRO A 16 -3.83 -8.04 -5.22
C PRO A 16 -5.04 -8.44 -6.07
N ALA A 17 -6.22 -7.94 -5.72
CA ALA A 17 -7.41 -8.11 -6.55
C ALA A 17 -7.46 -6.96 -7.56
N GLY A 18 -7.19 -7.26 -8.83
CA GLY A 18 -7.53 -6.38 -9.95
C GLY A 18 -9.04 -6.12 -9.96
N GLN A 19 -9.46 -4.91 -10.34
CA GLN A 19 -10.84 -4.43 -10.25
C GLN A 19 -11.85 -5.52 -10.64
N ALA A 20 -12.60 -6.03 -9.66
CA ALA A 20 -13.74 -6.88 -9.91
C ALA A 20 -14.88 -6.01 -10.45
N THR A 21 -15.10 -6.01 -11.77
CA THR A 21 -16.37 -5.57 -12.34
C THR A 21 -17.49 -6.49 -11.84
N ARG A 22 -18.25 -6.01 -10.84
CA ARG A 22 -19.70 -6.23 -10.75
C ARG A 22 -20.38 -4.96 -10.27
N ALA A 23 -21.40 -4.58 -11.02
CA ALA A 23 -22.30 -3.48 -10.76
C ALA A 23 -22.83 -3.49 -9.31
N GLY A 24 -22.84 -2.31 -8.67
CA GLY A 24 -23.57 -2.08 -7.42
C GLY A 24 -22.74 -1.55 -6.27
N SER A 25 -22.18 -0.34 -6.37
CA SER A 25 -22.21 0.65 -5.28
C SER A 25 -21.65 1.99 -5.76
N ARG A 26 -22.53 2.97 -5.98
CA ARG A 26 -22.17 4.35 -5.69
C ARG A 26 -22.04 4.44 -4.17
N SER A 27 -20.86 4.15 -3.63
CA SER A 27 -20.55 4.49 -2.25
C SER A 27 -19.57 5.64 -2.29
N GLY A 28 -20.08 6.85 -2.04
CA GLY A 28 -19.23 7.97 -1.66
C GLY A 28 -18.24 7.50 -0.60
N ARG A 29 -17.01 8.00 -0.68
CA ARG A 29 -15.98 7.82 0.36
C ARG A 29 -16.68 7.85 1.72
N SER A 30 -16.68 6.74 2.46
CA SER A 30 -17.26 6.79 3.81
C SER A 30 -16.51 7.89 4.57
N PHE A 31 -17.21 8.66 5.41
CA PHE A 31 -16.62 9.78 6.14
C PHE A 31 -15.30 9.40 6.83
N GLU A 32 -15.26 8.17 7.35
CA GLU A 32 -14.09 7.49 7.90
C GLU A 32 -12.90 7.39 6.92
N GLN A 33 -13.13 6.97 5.67
CA GLN A 33 -12.09 6.90 4.64
C GLN A 33 -11.58 8.31 4.27
N ALA A 34 -12.49 9.27 4.14
CA ALA A 34 -12.13 10.65 3.81
C ALA A 34 -11.28 11.29 4.93
N ARG A 35 -11.66 11.09 6.20
CA ARG A 35 -10.94 11.61 7.36
C ARG A 35 -9.56 10.97 7.53
N ARG A 36 -9.43 9.66 7.28
CA ARG A 36 -8.13 8.97 7.33
C ARG A 36 -7.21 9.39 6.19
N TRP A 37 -7.76 9.56 4.99
CA TRP A 37 -7.00 10.11 3.88
C TRP A 37 -6.55 11.54 4.16
N ALA A 38 -7.40 12.38 4.75
CA ALA A 38 -7.03 13.72 5.20
C ALA A 38 -5.89 13.67 6.24
N PHE A 39 -5.99 12.81 7.25
CA PHE A 39 -4.94 12.64 8.26
C PHE A 39 -3.60 12.17 7.66
N LEU A 40 -3.65 11.26 6.68
CA LEU A 40 -2.47 10.85 5.93
C LEU A 40 -1.91 12.04 5.16
N GLN A 41 -2.73 12.74 4.36
CA GLN A 41 -2.33 13.94 3.63
C GLN A 41 -1.72 15.01 4.54
N ASP A 42 -2.26 15.20 5.74
CA ASP A 42 -1.73 16.15 6.73
C ASP A 42 -0.35 15.71 7.24
N ALA A 43 -0.19 14.43 7.60
CA ALA A 43 1.12 13.88 8.00
C ALA A 43 2.15 13.98 6.88
N LEU A 44 1.71 13.80 5.63
CA LEU A 44 2.53 13.87 4.43
C LEU A 44 2.80 15.27 3.93
N SER A 45 1.95 16.26 4.21
CA SER A 45 2.19 17.66 3.86
C SER A 45 3.47 18.19 4.52
N LEU A 46 3.80 17.60 5.67
CA LEU A 46 5.04 17.86 6.40
C LEU A 46 6.24 17.10 5.78
N ILE A 47 6.04 16.16 4.86
CA ILE A 47 7.07 15.41 4.11
C ILE A 47 7.18 16.06 2.72
N ARG A 48 8.38 16.16 2.12
CA ARG A 48 8.56 16.75 0.78
C ARG A 48 8.16 15.79 -0.37
N TYR A 49 7.00 15.17 -0.28
CA TYR A 49 6.59 14.11 -1.19
C TYR A 49 5.57 14.58 -2.25
N GLN A 50 5.72 14.12 -3.49
CA GLN A 50 4.84 14.49 -4.60
C GLN A 50 3.62 13.56 -4.69
N PRO A 51 2.41 14.05 -5.05
CA PRO A 51 1.21 13.23 -5.17
C PRO A 51 1.33 11.99 -6.08
N THR A 52 2.30 11.99 -6.99
CA THR A 52 2.55 10.95 -8.00
C THR A 52 3.49 9.83 -7.58
N ASP A 53 4.12 9.92 -6.41
CA ASP A 53 5.18 9.00 -5.97
C ASP A 53 4.59 7.87 -5.11
N LEU A 54 5.37 7.02 -4.42
CA LEU A 54 4.86 6.13 -3.35
C LEU A 54 5.27 6.60 -1.96
N LEU A 55 4.39 6.54 -0.97
CA LEU A 55 4.72 7.08 0.34
C LEU A 55 5.83 6.28 1.03
N PRO A 56 6.88 6.94 1.54
CA PRO A 56 7.91 6.28 2.34
C PRO A 56 7.32 5.91 3.71
N PHE A 57 7.14 4.60 3.96
CA PHE A 57 6.56 4.12 5.20
C PHE A 57 7.32 4.58 6.45
N GLU A 58 8.65 4.67 6.37
CA GLU A 58 9.48 5.03 7.50
C GLU A 58 9.20 6.46 7.98
N GLU A 59 9.06 7.40 7.06
CA GLU A 59 8.71 8.79 7.40
C GLU A 59 7.30 8.91 8.00
N VAL A 60 6.35 8.10 7.49
CA VAL A 60 5.00 8.00 8.07
C VAL A 60 5.05 7.40 9.47
N ARG A 61 5.85 6.36 9.68
CA ARG A 61 6.03 5.69 10.97
C ARG A 61 6.56 6.66 12.03
N GLU A 62 7.60 7.42 11.70
CA GLU A 62 8.20 8.40 12.61
C GLU A 62 7.20 9.48 13.00
N LYS A 63 6.50 10.07 12.02
CA LYS A 63 5.55 11.15 12.29
C LYS A 63 4.32 10.72 13.07
N LEU A 64 3.82 9.52 12.79
CA LEU A 64 2.66 8.97 13.49
C LEU A 64 3.05 8.22 14.77
N ASN A 65 4.36 8.13 15.06
CA ASN A 65 4.92 7.45 16.21
C ASN A 65 4.40 6.01 16.35
N LEU A 66 4.39 5.27 15.23
CA LEU A 66 3.88 3.88 15.17
C LEU A 66 4.92 2.91 15.71
N GLY A 67 4.51 2.01 16.61
CA GLY A 67 5.46 1.18 17.38
C GLY A 67 5.22 -0.33 17.30
N SER A 68 4.02 -0.79 17.63
CA SER A 68 3.74 -2.23 17.73
C SER A 68 3.37 -2.83 16.38
N ARG A 69 3.79 -4.08 16.15
CA ARG A 69 3.47 -4.86 14.95
C ARG A 69 2.64 -6.08 15.32
N THR A 70 1.57 -6.33 14.57
CA THR A 70 0.73 -7.53 14.74
C THR A 70 0.45 -8.17 13.39
N TYR A 71 0.63 -9.48 13.28
CA TYR A 71 0.34 -10.21 12.05
C TYR A 71 -1.14 -10.56 11.94
N LEU A 72 -1.77 -10.21 10.80
CA LEU A 72 -3.19 -10.44 10.52
C LEU A 72 -3.47 -11.66 9.63
N GLY A 73 -2.43 -12.39 9.20
CA GLY A 73 -2.59 -13.50 8.27
C GLY A 73 -2.76 -13.07 6.82
N ARG A 74 -3.31 -13.98 6.01
CA ARG A 74 -3.56 -13.77 4.59
C ARG A 74 -4.92 -13.10 4.37
N GLN A 75 -4.97 -12.04 3.57
CA GLN A 75 -6.20 -11.28 3.30
C GLN A 75 -6.26 -10.82 1.84
N GLU A 76 -7.46 -10.69 1.28
CA GLU A 76 -7.66 -9.91 0.06
C GLU A 76 -7.78 -8.44 0.42
N ILE A 77 -7.13 -7.58 -0.35
CA ILE A 77 -7.14 -6.14 -0.12
C ILE A 77 -7.37 -5.39 -1.43
N PRO A 78 -8.04 -4.22 -1.39
CA PRO A 78 -8.24 -3.41 -2.58
C PRO A 78 -6.96 -2.62 -2.91
N LEU A 79 -6.57 -2.64 -4.19
CA LEU A 79 -5.33 -2.04 -4.68
C LEU A 79 -5.24 -0.52 -4.46
N ASP A 80 -6.37 0.17 -4.55
CA ASP A 80 -6.47 1.62 -4.37
C ASP A 80 -6.11 2.09 -2.95
N LYS A 81 -6.14 1.17 -1.97
CA LYS A 81 -5.71 1.44 -0.59
C LYS A 81 -4.22 1.22 -0.35
N ILE A 82 -3.47 0.73 -1.34
CA ILE A 82 -2.02 0.68 -1.25
C ILE A 82 -1.50 2.07 -1.56
N VAL A 83 -0.89 2.73 -0.57
CA VAL A 83 -0.52 4.14 -0.63
C VAL A 83 0.98 4.38 -0.71
N GLY A 84 1.78 3.39 -0.34
CA GLY A 84 3.22 3.55 -0.27
C GLY A 84 3.99 2.26 -0.15
N SER A 85 5.26 2.37 0.23
CA SER A 85 6.17 1.25 0.35
C SER A 85 7.19 1.46 1.46
N VAL A 86 7.64 0.35 2.05
CA VAL A 86 8.72 0.29 3.03
C VAL A 86 10.07 0.55 2.37
N GLY A 87 10.23 0.15 1.11
CA GLY A 87 11.43 0.44 0.31
C GLY A 87 11.11 0.61 -1.16
N ARG A 88 12.06 1.11 -1.95
CA ARG A 88 11.91 1.27 -3.41
C ARG A 88 10.73 2.17 -3.82
N TYR A 89 10.30 3.09 -2.96
CA TYR A 89 9.20 4.00 -3.26
C TYR A 89 9.54 5.00 -4.38
N GLU A 90 10.82 5.23 -4.66
CA GLU A 90 11.30 6.05 -5.77
C GLU A 90 11.35 5.31 -7.11
N ASP A 91 11.43 3.97 -7.08
CA ASP A 91 11.52 3.13 -8.27
C ASP A 91 10.18 3.01 -9.02
N PHE A 92 9.08 3.47 -8.41
CA PHE A 92 7.72 3.30 -8.93
C PHE A 92 6.89 4.58 -8.82
N THR A 93 5.87 4.69 -9.67
CA THR A 93 4.80 5.69 -9.51
C THR A 93 3.86 5.29 -8.37
N ARG A 94 2.97 6.21 -7.98
CA ARG A 94 1.87 5.98 -7.04
C ARG A 94 0.99 4.77 -7.35
N THR A 95 0.94 4.38 -8.62
CA THR A 95 0.18 3.24 -9.15
C THR A 95 1.08 2.06 -9.49
N PHE A 96 2.27 1.97 -8.87
CA PHE A 96 3.21 0.86 -9.02
C PHE A 96 3.75 0.65 -10.44
N LEU A 97 3.71 1.69 -11.30
CA LEU A 97 4.36 1.63 -12.60
C LEU A 97 5.86 1.84 -12.43
N PRO A 98 6.72 1.00 -13.04
CA PRO A 98 8.15 1.11 -12.89
C PRO A 98 8.69 2.40 -13.53
N ARG A 99 9.52 3.14 -12.78
CA ARG A 99 10.30 4.30 -13.26
C ARG A 99 11.73 3.92 -13.59
N ASN A 100 12.28 2.98 -12.83
CA ASN A 100 13.67 2.58 -12.94
C ASN A 100 13.80 1.42 -13.96
N PRO A 101 14.52 1.58 -15.08
CA PRO A 101 14.68 0.53 -16.08
C PRO A 101 15.36 -0.74 -15.54
N GLY A 102 16.11 -0.65 -14.44
CA GLY A 102 16.75 -1.79 -13.77
C GLY A 102 15.76 -2.81 -13.20
N VAL A 103 14.45 -2.50 -13.15
CA VAL A 103 13.43 -3.44 -12.68
C VAL A 103 12.85 -4.33 -13.79
N ARG A 104 13.13 -4.01 -15.06
CA ARG A 104 12.57 -4.68 -16.25
C ARG A 104 12.73 -6.19 -16.20
N SER A 105 13.96 -6.68 -16.08
CA SER A 105 14.24 -8.13 -16.13
C SER A 105 13.54 -8.89 -15.00
N ARG A 106 13.37 -8.27 -13.83
CA ARG A 106 12.62 -8.90 -12.73
C ARG A 106 11.12 -8.91 -12.99
N TRP A 107 10.60 -7.85 -13.61
CA TRP A 107 9.20 -7.70 -13.98
C TRP A 107 8.79 -8.76 -15.01
N GLU A 108 9.55 -8.88 -16.10
CA GLU A 108 9.32 -9.85 -17.18
C GLU A 108 9.39 -11.31 -16.71
N ASN A 109 10.27 -11.63 -15.75
CA ASN A 109 10.35 -12.96 -15.17
C ASN A 109 9.15 -13.32 -14.30
N ILE A 110 8.51 -12.32 -13.68
CA ILE A 110 7.40 -12.53 -12.77
C ILE A 110 6.08 -12.61 -13.52
N ASP A 111 5.91 -11.85 -14.60
CA ASP A 111 4.79 -12.03 -15.53
C ASP A 111 4.74 -13.47 -16.05
N GLN A 112 5.87 -14.01 -16.51
CA GLN A 112 5.96 -15.40 -16.99
C GLN A 112 5.66 -16.44 -15.90
N LEU A 113 5.99 -16.15 -14.63
CA LEU A 113 5.66 -17.02 -13.52
C LEU A 113 4.17 -16.96 -13.16
N ALA A 114 3.58 -15.75 -13.20
CA ALA A 114 2.18 -15.52 -12.92
C ALA A 114 1.26 -16.23 -13.93
N GLU A 115 1.64 -16.25 -15.21
CA GLU A 115 0.93 -16.98 -16.26
C GLU A 115 0.81 -18.49 -15.99
N ARG A 116 1.74 -19.06 -15.20
CA ARG A 116 1.85 -20.51 -14.98
C ARG A 116 1.28 -20.99 -13.65
N GLY A 117 1.01 -20.09 -12.70
CA GLY A 117 0.63 -20.47 -11.33
C GLY A 117 -0.05 -19.39 -10.49
N GLY A 118 -0.43 -18.27 -11.10
CA GLY A 118 -1.00 -17.12 -10.41
C GLY A 118 0.05 -16.20 -9.78
N TRP A 119 -0.39 -15.01 -9.38
CA TRP A 119 0.50 -14.01 -8.79
C TRP A 119 0.92 -14.41 -7.36
N PRO A 120 2.23 -14.45 -7.05
CA PRO A 120 2.69 -14.62 -5.69
C PRO A 120 2.14 -13.49 -4.80
N PRO A 121 1.76 -13.78 -3.55
CA PRO A 121 1.21 -12.74 -2.69
C PRO A 121 2.27 -11.66 -2.38
N ILE A 122 1.78 -10.48 -2.02
CA ILE A 122 2.57 -9.34 -1.53
C ILE A 122 2.52 -9.28 -0.01
N GLU A 123 3.57 -8.75 0.60
CA GLU A 123 3.59 -8.48 2.03
C GLU A 123 3.32 -7.01 2.27
N LEU A 124 2.44 -6.69 3.21
CA LEU A 124 1.99 -5.34 3.46
C LEU A 124 2.10 -4.99 4.94
N TYR A 125 2.36 -3.72 5.21
CA TYR A 125 2.03 -3.07 6.47
C TYR A 125 0.75 -2.27 6.29
N LYS A 126 -0.21 -2.52 7.17
CA LYS A 126 -1.45 -1.76 7.28
C LYS A 126 -1.31 -0.74 8.39
N VAL A 127 -1.61 0.51 8.06
CA VAL A 127 -1.74 1.62 9.00
C VAL A 127 -3.16 2.16 8.84
N SER A 128 -3.96 2.02 9.88
CA SER A 128 -5.40 2.32 9.85
C SER A 128 -6.11 1.55 8.72
N ASP A 129 -6.59 2.19 7.65
CA ASP A 129 -7.20 1.56 6.48
C ASP A 129 -6.34 1.60 5.21
N THR A 130 -5.09 2.04 5.31
CA THR A 130 -4.16 2.13 4.18
C THR A 130 -3.05 1.08 4.28
N TYR A 131 -2.42 0.77 3.15
CA TYR A 131 -1.41 -0.28 3.05
C TYR A 131 -0.10 0.25 2.45
N PHE A 132 1.01 -0.27 2.96
CA PHE A 132 2.36 0.01 2.49
C PHE A 132 3.01 -1.31 2.10
N VAL A 133 3.59 -1.39 0.91
CA VAL A 133 4.25 -2.62 0.45
C VAL A 133 5.53 -2.86 1.23
N ARG A 134 5.61 -3.99 1.93
CA ARG A 134 6.83 -4.48 2.58
C ARG A 134 7.68 -5.29 1.62
N ASP A 135 7.04 -6.17 0.85
CA ASP A 135 7.67 -6.95 -0.22
C ASP A 135 6.69 -7.12 -1.39
N GLY A 136 7.24 -7.07 -2.61
CA GLY A 136 6.50 -7.38 -3.82
C GLY A 136 6.00 -6.19 -4.63
N ASN A 137 6.66 -5.03 -4.59
CA ASN A 137 6.23 -3.82 -5.32
C ASN A 137 5.95 -4.03 -6.80
N HIS A 138 6.67 -4.95 -7.44
CA HIS A 138 6.52 -5.27 -8.86
C HIS A 138 5.33 -6.19 -9.17
N ARG A 139 4.63 -6.69 -8.15
CA ARG A 139 3.44 -7.58 -8.25
C ARG A 139 2.13 -6.83 -7.98
N VAL A 140 2.20 -5.53 -7.72
CA VAL A 140 1.07 -4.65 -7.45
C VAL A 140 0.64 -3.99 -8.74
#